data_AF-A0A354IGJ0-F1
#
_entry.id   AF-A0A354IGJ0-F1
#
_cell.length_a   1.000
_cell.length_b   1.000
_cell.length_c   1.000
_cell.angle_alpha   90.00
_cell.angle_beta   90.00
_cell.angle_gamma   90.00
#
_symmetry.space_group_name_H-M   'P 1'
#
loop_
_entity.id
_entity.type
_entity.pdbx_description
1 polymer ?
#
loop_
_entity_poly.entity_id
_entity_poly.type
_entity_poly.pdbx_seq_one_letter_code
_entity_poly.pdbx_strand_id
1 'polypeptide(L)'
;DGDTSTNDTCVVMANGMAGNQIIDWKDEDYHTFSAALEEVCLSLAKQIAADGEGASRLICCTVKNSRAEEYAERLAKAVIASSLVKAAMFGADANWGRVLCAMGYSKAPFRPEYVSIGFSSAAGSVTVCEEGEGLAFDEELAKRILSEKEVSIDVDIHEGDAEATAFGCDLTYEYVKINGDYRT
;
A
#
# COMPACT_ATOMS: atom_id res chain seq x y z
N ASP A 1 1.83 -4.67 -10.87
CA ASP A 1 2.87 -4.39 -11.89
C ASP A 1 2.78 -2.98 -12.45
N GLY A 2 1.58 -2.38 -12.50
CA GLY A 2 1.35 -1.03 -13.00
C GLY A 2 0.59 -1.01 -14.31
N ASP A 3 0.24 -2.18 -14.85
CA ASP A 3 -0.50 -2.33 -16.09
C ASP A 3 -1.99 -2.47 -15.81
N THR A 4 -2.75 -1.41 -16.06
CA THR A 4 -4.22 -1.45 -15.94
C THR A 4 -4.82 -2.31 -17.03
N SER A 5 -5.65 -3.29 -16.65
CA SER A 5 -6.24 -4.23 -17.59
C SER A 5 -7.30 -3.57 -18.46
N THR A 6 -7.49 -4.08 -19.67
CA THR A 6 -8.58 -3.68 -20.57
C THR A 6 -9.95 -4.20 -20.11
N ASN A 7 -10.00 -4.99 -19.04
CA ASN A 7 -11.18 -5.75 -18.62
C ASN A 7 -11.57 -5.53 -17.14
N ASP A 8 -10.90 -4.63 -16.41
CA ASP A 8 -11.22 -4.35 -15.01
C ASP A 8 -12.70 -3.98 -14.86
N THR A 9 -13.43 -4.76 -14.06
CA THR A 9 -14.88 -4.63 -13.86
C THR A 9 -15.24 -4.94 -12.41
N CYS A 10 -16.03 -4.07 -11.77
CA CYS A 10 -16.60 -4.30 -10.43
C CYS A 10 -18.12 -4.13 -10.51
N VAL A 11 -18.88 -5.08 -9.97
CA VAL A 11 -20.35 -5.08 -9.99
C VAL A 11 -20.87 -5.37 -8.59
N VAL A 12 -21.82 -4.54 -8.13
CA VAL A 12 -22.55 -4.74 -6.87
C VAL A 12 -24.02 -4.98 -7.22
N MET A 13 -24.61 -6.03 -6.66
CA MET A 13 -26.01 -6.40 -6.90
C MET A 13 -26.77 -6.49 -5.57
N ALA A 14 -27.92 -5.86 -5.47
CA ALA A 14 -28.78 -5.88 -4.28
C ALA A 14 -30.17 -6.40 -4.63
N ASN A 15 -30.59 -7.52 -4.01
CA ASN A 15 -31.86 -8.20 -4.31
C ASN A 15 -33.03 -7.80 -3.40
N GLY A 16 -32.77 -7.03 -2.33
CA GLY A 16 -33.80 -6.54 -1.40
C GLY A 16 -34.40 -7.59 -0.44
N MET A 17 -33.87 -8.81 -0.37
CA MET A 17 -34.47 -9.90 0.42
C MET A 17 -34.34 -9.73 1.94
N ALA A 18 -33.50 -8.81 2.42
CA ALA A 18 -33.34 -8.52 3.85
C ALA A 18 -34.56 -7.80 4.46
N GLY A 19 -35.42 -7.19 3.64
CA GLY A 19 -36.67 -6.56 4.09
C GLY A 19 -36.48 -5.28 4.93
N ASN A 20 -35.27 -4.74 5.00
CA ASN A 20 -35.01 -3.41 5.56
C ASN A 20 -35.64 -2.32 4.67
N GLN A 21 -35.76 -1.11 5.22
CA GLN A 21 -36.18 0.04 4.43
C GLN A 21 -35.18 0.35 3.32
N ILE A 22 -35.66 0.91 2.21
CA ILE A 22 -34.80 1.30 1.10
C ILE A 22 -33.84 2.37 1.60
N ILE A 23 -32.54 2.14 1.38
CA ILE A 23 -31.49 3.12 1.65
C ILE A 23 -31.44 4.08 0.45
N ASP A 24 -32.16 5.19 0.54
CA ASP A 24 -32.20 6.24 -0.49
C ASP A 24 -31.64 7.58 -0.01
N TRP A 25 -31.14 7.64 1.22
CA TRP A 25 -30.47 8.80 1.80
C TRP A 25 -29.23 8.39 2.62
N LYS A 26 -28.33 9.35 2.89
CA LYS A 26 -27.12 9.12 3.69
C LYS A 26 -27.43 9.20 5.19
N ASP A 27 -28.15 8.20 5.68
CA ASP A 27 -28.50 8.01 7.09
C ASP A 27 -27.66 6.90 7.74
N GLU A 28 -28.07 6.45 8.92
CA GLU A 28 -27.37 5.41 9.68
C GLU A 28 -27.32 4.06 8.94
N ASP A 29 -28.39 3.68 8.25
CA ASP A 29 -28.45 2.44 7.47
C ASP A 29 -27.50 2.52 6.27
N TYR A 30 -27.43 3.67 5.60
CA TYR A 30 -26.43 3.92 4.55
C TYR A 30 -25.00 3.74 5.05
N HIS A 31 -24.66 4.37 6.18
CA HIS A 31 -23.31 4.28 6.72
C HIS A 31 -22.96 2.85 7.16
N THR A 32 -23.93 2.13 7.71
CA THR A 32 -23.77 0.71 8.06
C THR A 32 -23.50 -0.15 6.82
N PHE A 33 -24.29 0.00 5.76
CA PHE A 33 -24.08 -0.74 4.52
C PHE A 33 -22.76 -0.36 3.83
N SER A 34 -22.45 0.94 3.77
CA SER A 34 -21.24 1.46 3.16
C SER A 34 -19.99 0.89 3.83
N ALA A 35 -19.95 0.89 5.17
CA ALA A 35 -18.83 0.33 5.92
C ALA A 35 -18.67 -1.18 5.68
N ALA A 36 -19.77 -1.93 5.65
CA ALA A 36 -19.73 -3.36 5.36
C ALA A 36 -19.26 -3.66 3.94
N LEU A 37 -19.70 -2.88 2.95
CA LEU A 37 -19.25 -3.00 1.57
C LEU A 37 -17.76 -2.65 1.44
N GLU A 38 -17.32 -1.59 2.10
CA GLU A 38 -15.92 -1.17 2.14
C GLU A 38 -15.02 -2.26 2.75
N GLU A 39 -15.42 -2.87 3.87
CA GLU A 39 -14.68 -3.97 4.50
C GLU A 39 -14.49 -5.15 3.53
N VAL A 40 -15.54 -5.54 2.82
CA VAL A 40 -15.49 -6.61 1.82
C VAL A 40 -14.58 -6.22 0.65
N CYS A 41 -14.75 -5.03 0.09
CA CYS A 41 -13.93 -4.53 -1.01
C CYS A 41 -12.45 -4.44 -0.63
N LEU A 42 -12.15 -3.95 0.57
CA LEU A 42 -10.79 -3.85 1.11
C LEU A 42 -10.17 -5.22 1.30
N SER A 43 -10.92 -6.17 1.86
CA SER A 43 -10.47 -7.56 2.03
C SER A 43 -10.13 -8.20 0.69
N LEU A 44 -10.99 -8.04 -0.32
CA LEU A 44 -10.74 -8.56 -1.67
C LEU A 44 -9.53 -7.87 -2.33
N ALA A 45 -9.39 -6.56 -2.19
CA ALA A 45 -8.25 -5.81 -2.75
C ALA A 45 -6.92 -6.26 -2.14
N LYS A 46 -6.85 -6.46 -0.81
CA LYS A 46 -5.66 -6.99 -0.14
C LYS A 46 -5.34 -8.42 -0.60
N GLN A 47 -6.36 -9.27 -0.80
CA GLN A 47 -6.17 -10.63 -1.31
C GLN A 47 -5.60 -10.63 -2.74
N ILE A 48 -6.11 -9.77 -3.63
CA ILE A 48 -5.57 -9.59 -4.99
C ILE A 48 -4.11 -9.16 -4.94
N ALA A 49 -3.78 -8.18 -4.10
CA ALA A 49 -2.41 -7.71 -3.95
C ALA A 49 -1.48 -8.80 -3.40
N ALA A 50 -1.93 -9.56 -2.39
CA ALA A 50 -1.17 -10.66 -1.78
C ALA A 50 -0.93 -11.83 -2.76
N ASP A 51 -1.85 -12.05 -3.69
CA ASP A 51 -1.78 -13.08 -4.74
C ASP A 51 -1.26 -12.53 -6.08
N GLY A 52 -0.47 -11.44 -6.04
CA GLY A 52 0.22 -10.96 -7.23
C GLY A 52 1.13 -12.05 -7.82
N GLU A 53 1.32 -12.04 -9.14
CA GLU A 53 2.07 -13.09 -9.84
C GLU A 53 3.50 -13.27 -9.27
N GLY A 54 3.76 -14.43 -8.67
CA GLY A 54 5.05 -14.73 -8.04
C GLY A 54 5.33 -13.95 -6.74
N ALA A 55 4.36 -13.24 -6.17
CA ALA A 55 4.51 -12.51 -4.92
C ALA A 55 4.89 -13.43 -3.76
N SER A 56 5.76 -12.94 -2.87
CA SER A 56 6.09 -13.62 -1.61
C SER A 56 5.49 -12.93 -0.40
N ARG A 57 5.12 -11.64 -0.51
CA ARG A 57 4.53 -10.86 0.58
C ARG A 57 3.61 -9.75 0.07
N LEU A 58 2.61 -9.44 0.89
CA LEU A 58 1.76 -8.26 0.76
C LEU A 58 2.51 -7.04 1.32
N ILE A 59 2.48 -5.93 0.59
CA ILE A 59 3.03 -4.65 1.00
C ILE A 59 1.88 -3.65 1.12
N CYS A 60 1.76 -3.03 2.29
CA CYS A 60 0.86 -1.92 2.56
C CYS A 60 1.71 -0.65 2.67
N CYS A 61 1.38 0.43 1.95
CA CYS A 61 2.04 1.72 2.14
C CYS A 61 1.00 2.73 2.60
N THR A 62 1.21 3.28 3.80
CA THR A 62 0.34 4.30 4.38
C THR A 62 1.09 5.61 4.42
N VAL A 63 0.52 6.64 3.81
CA VAL A 63 1.04 8.01 3.88
C VAL A 63 0.10 8.83 4.75
N LYS A 64 0.62 9.37 5.86
CA LYS A 64 -0.13 10.10 6.89
C LYS A 64 0.19 11.59 6.90
N ASN A 65 -0.71 12.36 7.51
CA ASN A 65 -0.57 13.79 7.75
C ASN A 65 -0.30 14.57 6.45
N SER A 66 -1.05 14.27 5.40
CA SER A 66 -1.04 15.01 4.15
C SER A 66 -2.03 16.17 4.18
N ARG A 67 -1.75 17.22 3.39
CA ARG A 67 -2.67 18.36 3.18
C ARG A 67 -3.97 17.96 2.48
N ALA A 68 -3.94 16.87 1.72
CA ALA A 68 -5.08 16.33 0.99
C ALA A 68 -4.92 14.82 0.79
N GLU A 69 -6.04 14.10 0.85
CA GLU A 69 -6.09 12.65 0.62
C GLU A 69 -5.52 12.28 -0.76
N GLU A 70 -5.84 13.05 -1.80
CA GLU A 70 -5.32 12.83 -3.17
C GLU A 70 -3.77 12.82 -3.21
N TYR A 71 -3.12 13.67 -2.42
CA TYR A 71 -1.65 13.72 -2.38
C TYR A 71 -1.09 12.51 -1.64
N ALA A 72 -1.70 12.10 -0.52
CA ALA A 72 -1.33 10.88 0.19
C ALA A 72 -1.48 9.65 -0.71
N GLU A 73 -2.61 9.56 -1.44
CA GLU A 73 -2.91 8.46 -2.34
C GLU A 73 -1.86 8.35 -3.45
N ARG A 74 -1.51 9.48 -4.07
CA ARG A 74 -0.50 9.54 -5.14
C ARG A 74 0.89 9.16 -4.64
N LEU A 75 1.26 9.57 -3.43
CA LEU A 75 2.52 9.20 -2.80
C LEU A 75 2.55 7.68 -2.50
N ALA A 76 1.52 7.15 -1.85
CA ALA A 76 1.41 5.74 -1.50
C ALA A 76 1.44 4.84 -2.75
N LYS A 77 0.68 5.20 -3.80
CA LYS A 77 0.68 4.48 -5.08
C LYS A 77 2.05 4.52 -5.77
N ALA A 78 2.76 5.66 -5.73
CA ALA A 78 4.08 5.77 -6.32
C ALA A 78 5.11 4.85 -5.63
N VAL A 79 5.04 4.73 -4.29
CA VAL A 79 5.88 3.81 -3.50
C VAL A 79 5.57 2.36 -3.87
N ILE A 80 4.30 1.96 -3.83
CA ILE A 80 3.88 0.57 -4.12
C ILE A 80 4.17 0.16 -5.57
N ALA A 81 4.09 1.08 -6.52
CA ALA A 81 4.39 0.80 -7.93
C ALA A 81 5.89 0.76 -8.24
N SER A 82 6.76 1.22 -7.33
CA SER A 82 8.20 1.30 -7.59
C SER A 82 8.85 -0.07 -7.68
N SER A 83 9.42 -0.42 -8.84
CA SER A 83 10.17 -1.68 -8.99
C SER A 83 11.33 -1.81 -8.00
N LEU A 84 11.98 -0.69 -7.64
CA LEU A 84 13.08 -0.67 -6.69
C LEU A 84 12.60 -0.93 -5.26
N VAL A 85 11.47 -0.36 -4.84
CA VAL A 85 10.86 -0.64 -3.54
C VAL A 85 10.40 -2.10 -3.50
N LYS A 86 9.68 -2.55 -4.53
CA LYS A 86 9.21 -3.94 -4.64
C LYS A 86 10.37 -4.96 -4.57
N ALA A 87 11.50 -4.68 -5.21
CA ALA A 87 12.69 -5.52 -5.14
C ALA A 87 13.39 -5.45 -3.77
N ALA A 88 13.42 -4.28 -3.11
CA ALA A 88 13.95 -4.15 -1.76
C ALA A 88 13.12 -4.96 -0.76
N MET A 89 11.78 -4.92 -0.88
CA MET A 89 10.88 -5.72 -0.07
C MET A 89 11.12 -7.22 -0.31
N PHE A 90 11.27 -7.69 -1.56
CA PHE A 90 11.65 -9.08 -1.83
C PHE A 90 12.95 -9.49 -1.11
N GLY A 91 13.96 -8.62 -1.15
CA GLY A 91 15.26 -8.82 -0.50
C GLY A 91 15.29 -8.63 1.01
N ALA A 92 14.16 -8.27 1.64
CA ALA A 92 14.09 -7.83 3.03
C ALA A 92 15.11 -6.72 3.37
N ASP A 93 15.29 -5.77 2.45
CA ASP A 93 16.17 -4.61 2.55
C ASP A 93 15.38 -3.36 2.97
N ALA A 94 15.73 -2.77 4.12
CA ALA A 94 15.07 -1.61 4.71
C ALA A 94 15.48 -0.29 4.04
N ASN A 95 15.32 -0.23 2.73
CA ASN A 95 15.86 0.82 1.88
C ASN A 95 14.92 2.02 1.79
N TRP A 96 14.90 2.86 2.83
CA TRP A 96 14.08 4.07 2.89
C TRP A 96 14.39 5.07 1.78
N GLY A 97 15.63 5.11 1.28
CA GLY A 97 16.03 5.98 0.17
C GLY A 97 15.25 5.67 -1.12
N ARG A 98 14.94 4.39 -1.38
CA ARG A 98 14.08 3.99 -2.51
C ARG A 98 12.63 4.43 -2.32
N VAL A 99 12.12 4.40 -1.09
CA VAL A 99 10.77 4.90 -0.75
C VAL A 99 10.69 6.41 -0.99
N LEU A 100 11.65 7.18 -0.44
CA LEU A 100 11.68 8.64 -0.61
C LEU A 100 11.90 9.05 -2.07
N CYS A 101 12.73 8.31 -2.82
CA CYS A 101 12.89 8.50 -4.26
C CYS A 101 11.56 8.30 -5.01
N ALA A 102 10.80 7.26 -4.65
CA ALA A 102 9.50 6.98 -5.25
C ALA A 102 8.47 8.06 -4.98
N MET A 103 8.45 8.58 -3.75
CA MET A 103 7.66 9.75 -3.39
C MET A 103 8.08 10.97 -4.24
N GLY A 104 9.38 11.20 -4.44
CA GLY A 104 9.91 12.32 -5.20
C GLY A 104 9.43 12.39 -6.65
N TYR A 105 9.27 11.24 -7.32
CA TYR A 105 8.76 11.21 -8.70
C TYR A 105 7.21 11.08 -8.81
N SER A 106 6.48 11.03 -7.69
CA SER A 106 5.01 10.89 -7.64
C SER A 106 4.24 12.08 -8.25
N LYS A 107 4.94 13.21 -8.46
CA LYS A 107 4.38 14.51 -8.84
C LYS A 107 3.41 15.11 -7.81
N ALA A 108 3.23 14.48 -6.64
CA ALA A 108 2.44 15.04 -5.55
C ALA A 108 3.30 16.07 -4.79
N PRO A 109 2.71 17.18 -4.31
CA PRO A 109 3.44 18.15 -3.50
C PRO A 109 3.69 17.60 -2.09
N PHE A 110 4.94 17.59 -1.66
CA PHE A 110 5.37 17.34 -0.28
C PHE A 110 6.78 17.93 -0.10
N ARG A 111 7.23 18.07 1.15
CA ARG A 111 8.57 18.56 1.49
C ARG A 111 9.41 17.41 2.06
N PRO A 112 10.42 16.91 1.33
CA PRO A 112 11.23 15.75 1.74
C PRO A 112 11.89 15.90 3.12
N GLU A 113 12.27 17.12 3.50
CA GLU A 113 12.94 17.45 4.77
C GLU A 113 12.06 17.29 6.02
N TYR A 114 10.77 17.02 5.86
CA TYR A 114 9.88 16.70 6.98
C TYR A 114 9.48 15.24 7.00
N VAL A 115 9.92 14.41 6.05
CA VAL A 115 9.41 13.05 5.90
C VAL A 115 10.02 12.11 6.94
N SER A 116 9.17 11.34 7.60
CA SER A 116 9.55 10.19 8.41
C SER A 116 9.11 8.90 7.72
N ILE A 117 9.96 7.87 7.73
CA ILE A 117 9.69 6.56 7.12
C ILE A 117 10.01 5.47 8.14
N GLY A 118 9.09 4.54 8.31
CA GLY A 118 9.25 3.33 9.08
C GLY A 118 8.74 2.10 8.35
N PHE A 119 9.14 0.94 8.86
CA PHE A 119 8.61 -0.35 8.44
C PHE A 119 8.00 -1.07 9.64
N SER A 120 6.86 -1.73 9.45
CA SER A 120 6.21 -2.49 10.51
C SER A 120 5.58 -3.78 10.00
N SER A 121 5.48 -4.77 10.88
CA SER A 121 4.80 -6.05 10.64
C SER A 121 4.46 -6.74 11.97
N ALA A 122 4.02 -7.99 11.92
CA ALA A 122 3.79 -8.79 13.13
C ALA A 122 5.06 -8.96 14.01
N ALA A 123 6.26 -8.79 13.44
CA ALA A 123 7.52 -8.91 14.15
C ALA A 123 7.98 -7.61 14.86
N GLY A 124 7.25 -6.50 14.69
CA GLY A 124 7.54 -5.21 15.33
C GLY A 124 7.53 -4.04 14.37
N SER A 125 8.12 -2.92 14.78
CA SER A 125 8.28 -1.72 13.96
C SER A 125 9.69 -1.13 14.11
N VAL A 126 10.15 -0.44 13.06
CA VAL A 126 11.44 0.25 13.04
C VAL A 126 11.32 1.54 12.22
N THR A 127 11.77 2.67 12.78
CA THR A 127 11.92 3.93 12.05
C THR A 127 13.31 4.00 11.45
N VAL A 128 13.40 4.37 10.18
CA VAL A 128 14.63 4.32 9.38
C VAL A 128 15.01 5.67 8.77
N CYS A 129 14.05 6.59 8.70
CA CYS A 129 14.22 7.96 8.23
C CYS A 129 13.37 8.89 9.08
N GLU A 130 13.91 10.05 9.45
CA GLU A 130 13.21 11.13 10.15
C GLU A 130 13.76 12.47 9.66
N GLU A 131 12.90 13.47 9.48
CA GLU A 131 13.26 14.78 8.90
C GLU A 131 14.00 14.67 7.54
N GLY A 132 13.66 13.66 6.74
CA GLY A 132 14.30 13.39 5.46
C GLY A 132 15.74 12.84 5.54
N GLU A 133 16.23 12.53 6.74
CA GLU A 133 17.56 11.99 6.99
C GLU A 133 17.52 10.54 7.50
N GLY A 134 18.52 9.75 7.11
CA GLY A 134 18.63 8.37 7.54
C GLY A 134 19.00 8.26 9.02
N LEU A 135 18.31 7.38 9.73
CA LEU A 135 18.60 7.06 11.12
C LEU A 135 19.49 5.81 11.21
N ALA A 136 20.25 5.71 12.30
CA ALA A 136 20.81 4.42 12.71
C ALA A 136 19.68 3.56 13.28
N PHE A 137 19.52 2.34 12.78
CA PHE A 137 18.48 1.41 13.22
C PHE A 137 19.02 -0.01 13.35
N ASP A 138 18.26 -0.87 14.03
CA ASP A 138 18.59 -2.29 14.16
C ASP A 138 18.27 -3.04 12.85
N GLU A 139 19.32 -3.35 12.09
CA GLU A 139 19.20 -4.07 10.81
C GLU A 139 18.65 -5.49 10.97
N GLU A 140 18.92 -6.18 12.10
CA GLU A 140 18.39 -7.52 12.34
C GLU A 140 16.89 -7.48 12.63
N LEU A 141 16.44 -6.48 13.39
CA LEU A 141 15.01 -6.22 13.58
C LEU A 141 14.34 -5.85 12.27
N ALA A 142 14.91 -4.93 11.49
CA ALA A 142 14.36 -4.53 10.20
C ALA A 142 14.22 -5.73 9.26
N LYS A 143 15.25 -6.58 9.17
CA LYS A 143 15.20 -7.80 8.36
C LYS A 143 14.11 -8.77 8.82
N ARG A 144 13.92 -8.95 10.13
CA ARG A 144 12.82 -9.77 10.67
C ARG A 144 11.46 -9.20 10.29
N ILE A 145 11.27 -7.89 10.48
CA ILE A 145 10.04 -7.17 10.10
C ILE A 145 9.72 -7.41 8.63
N LEU A 146 10.69 -7.16 7.75
CA LEU A 146 10.51 -7.24 6.30
C LEU A 146 10.38 -8.67 5.78
N SER A 147 10.75 -9.69 6.56
CA SER A 147 10.61 -11.11 6.18
C SER A 147 9.22 -11.67 6.47
N GLU A 148 8.33 -10.91 7.10
CA GLU A 148 6.94 -11.30 7.32
C GLU A 148 6.11 -11.29 6.03
N LYS A 149 4.99 -12.02 6.04
CA LYS A 149 4.07 -12.12 4.89
C LYS A 149 3.32 -10.84 4.58
N GLU A 150 3.12 -9.98 5.57
CA GLU A 150 2.49 -8.67 5.43
C GLU A 150 3.43 -7.64 6.05
N VAL A 151 3.83 -6.67 5.25
CA VAL A 151 4.77 -5.61 5.61
C VAL A 151 4.13 -4.26 5.34
N SER A 152 4.20 -3.35 6.31
CA SER A 152 3.76 -1.98 6.16
C SER A 152 4.96 -1.04 5.98
N ILE A 153 4.83 -0.10 5.05
CA ILE A 153 5.69 1.06 4.87
C ILE A 153 4.91 2.25 5.40
N ASP A 154 5.31 2.73 6.57
CA ASP A 154 4.66 3.82 7.28
C ASP A 154 5.39 5.13 6.93
N VAL A 155 4.71 6.04 6.25
CA VAL A 155 5.25 7.34 5.85
C VAL A 155 4.44 8.44 6.53
N ASP A 156 5.13 9.34 7.22
CA ASP A 156 4.54 10.55 7.77
C ASP A 156 5.17 11.77 7.09
N ILE A 157 4.35 12.63 6.50
CA ILE A 157 4.84 13.83 5.80
C ILE A 157 4.61 15.12 6.61
N HIS A 158 3.93 15.05 7.75
CA HIS A 158 3.76 16.16 8.71
C HIS A 158 3.26 17.50 8.10
N GLU A 159 2.29 17.44 7.18
CA GLU A 159 1.77 18.63 6.48
C GLU A 159 0.26 18.88 6.64
N GLY A 160 -0.48 17.97 7.27
CA GLY A 160 -1.94 18.04 7.43
C GLY A 160 -2.48 16.87 8.26
N ASP A 161 -3.71 16.46 7.98
CA ASP A 161 -4.47 15.43 8.71
C ASP A 161 -5.05 14.32 7.82
N ALA A 162 -4.87 14.42 6.50
CA ALA A 162 -5.35 13.41 5.57
C ALA A 162 -4.37 12.23 5.48
N GLU A 163 -4.88 11.04 5.20
CA GLU A 163 -4.08 9.83 4.98
C GLU A 163 -4.64 8.98 3.86
N ALA A 164 -3.79 8.14 3.27
CA ALA A 164 -4.22 7.15 2.30
C ALA A 164 -3.32 5.90 2.39
N THR A 165 -3.91 4.74 2.12
CA THR A 165 -3.20 3.45 2.07
C THR A 165 -3.27 2.86 0.68
N ALA A 166 -2.14 2.42 0.14
CA ALA A 166 -2.05 1.65 -1.10
C ALA A 166 -1.54 0.22 -0.83
N PHE A 167 -2.02 -0.74 -1.60
CA PHE A 167 -1.68 -2.16 -1.48
C PHE A 167 -0.97 -2.67 -2.72
N GLY A 168 0.04 -3.50 -2.53
CA GLY A 168 0.71 -4.23 -3.60
C GLY A 168 1.53 -5.38 -3.05
N CYS A 169 2.52 -5.84 -3.81
CA CYS A 169 3.37 -6.96 -3.44
C CYS A 169 4.82 -6.70 -3.85
N ASP A 170 5.73 -7.58 -3.48
CA ASP A 170 7.12 -7.51 -3.90
C ASP A 170 7.34 -7.84 -5.40
N LEU A 171 8.58 -7.73 -5.88
CA LEU A 171 8.97 -8.10 -7.23
C LEU A 171 9.99 -9.23 -7.13
N THR A 172 9.59 -10.44 -7.52
CA THR A 172 10.38 -11.66 -7.36
C THR A 172 10.88 -12.17 -8.72
N TYR A 173 11.76 -13.18 -8.69
CA TYR A 173 12.15 -13.89 -9.89
C TYR A 173 11.00 -14.66 -10.55
N GLU A 174 10.03 -15.16 -9.76
CA GLU A 174 8.87 -15.90 -10.29
C GLU A 174 7.96 -14.99 -11.12
N TYR A 175 7.81 -13.71 -10.77
CA TYR A 175 7.09 -12.74 -11.62
C TYR A 175 7.67 -12.69 -13.03
N VAL A 176 9.00 -12.59 -13.13
CA VAL A 176 9.72 -12.53 -14.42
C VAL A 176 9.57 -13.84 -15.18
N LYS A 177 9.65 -14.99 -14.48
CA LYS A 177 9.49 -16.31 -15.09
C LYS A 177 8.08 -16.52 -15.65
N ILE A 178 7.04 -16.24 -14.85
CA ILE A 178 5.64 -16.35 -15.25
C ILE A 178 5.39 -15.55 -16.53
N ASN A 179 5.83 -14.28 -16.55
CA ASN A 179 5.57 -13.37 -17.66
C ASN A 179 6.55 -13.51 -18.84
N GLY A 180 7.75 -14.02 -18.60
CA GLY A 180 8.79 -14.23 -19.62
C GLY A 180 8.62 -15.53 -20.41
N ASP A 181 8.10 -16.58 -19.76
CA ASP A 181 7.99 -17.93 -20.35
C ASP A 181 6.61 -18.19 -21.00
N TYR A 182 5.76 -17.18 -21.16
CA TYR A 182 4.39 -17.30 -21.69
C TYR A 182 4.29 -17.85 -23.13
N ARG A 183 5.42 -18.06 -23.82
CA ARG A 183 5.51 -18.61 -25.19
C ARG A 183 6.73 -19.53 -25.41
N THR A 184 6.84 -20.63 -24.67
CA THR A 184 7.65 -21.81 -25.06
C THR A 184 6.85 -23.09 -24.93
#